data_AF-A0A8T7ABU0-F1
#
_entry.id   AF-A0A8T7ABU0-F1
#
_cell.length_a   1.000
_cell.length_b   1.000
_cell.length_c   1.000
_cell.angle_alpha   90.00
_cell.angle_beta   90.00
_cell.angle_gamma   90.00
#
_symmetry.space_group_name_H-M   'P 1'
#
loop_
_entity.id
_entity.type
_entity.pdbx_description
1 polymer ?
#
loop_
_entity_poly.entity_id
_entity_poly.type
_entity_poly.pdbx_seq_one_letter_code
_entity_poly.pdbx_strand_id
1 'polypeptide(L)'
;MGFREILKFWFQETDRKQWWAKDSAFDAVIAGRFGAVHARASQCELYAWRKSPQGRLAEIIILDQFSRNIYRDNPLAFATDSLALALAQEAVSAGADKKLTSAEMAFLYMPFMHSESPVIHQTAVRLYGADG
;
A
#
# COMPACT_ATOMS: atom_id res chain seq x y z
N MET A 1 1.12 3.29 17.00
CA MET A 1 1.83 2.72 15.85
C MET A 1 1.96 3.78 14.78
N GLY A 2 3.19 4.11 14.38
CA GLY A 2 3.49 5.06 13.31
C GLY A 2 3.84 4.37 11.99
N PHE A 3 4.05 5.18 10.95
CA PHE A 3 4.39 4.68 9.60
C PHE A 3 5.69 3.86 9.57
N ARG A 4 6.65 4.16 10.45
CA ARG A 4 7.94 3.44 10.50
C ARG A 4 7.77 1.97 10.89
N GLU A 5 6.86 1.66 11.82
CA GLU A 5 6.60 0.28 12.21
C GLU A 5 5.99 -0.54 11.06
N ILE A 6 5.14 0.07 10.24
CA ILE A 6 4.54 -0.58 9.06
C ILE A 6 5.61 -0.88 8.01
N LEU A 7 6.45 0.11 7.67
CA LEU A 7 7.52 -0.10 6.69
C LEU A 7 8.55 -1.11 7.19
N LYS A 8 8.91 -1.05 8.48
CA LYS A 8 9.81 -2.05 9.08
C LYS A 8 9.20 -3.45 8.97
N PHE A 9 7.94 -3.61 9.36
CA PHE A 9 7.27 -4.90 9.26
C PHE A 9 7.26 -5.42 7.82
N TRP A 10 6.86 -4.59 6.87
CA TRP A 10 6.67 -5.01 5.49
C TRP A 10 7.97 -5.29 4.75
N PHE A 11 8.99 -4.45 4.93
CA PHE A 11 10.24 -4.53 4.16
C PHE A 11 11.39 -5.24 4.88
N GLN A 12 11.32 -5.44 6.20
CA GLN A 12 12.42 -6.03 6.99
C GLN A 12 12.00 -7.28 7.77
N GLU A 13 10.77 -7.34 8.29
CA GLU A 13 10.30 -8.48 9.10
C GLU A 13 9.58 -9.55 8.26
N THR A 14 9.12 -9.19 7.05
CA THR A 14 8.36 -10.06 6.16
C THR A 14 9.26 -10.63 5.06
N ASP A 15 9.20 -11.94 4.81
CA ASP A 15 9.85 -12.52 3.64
C ASP A 15 9.11 -12.10 2.36
N ARG A 16 9.84 -11.76 1.30
CA ARG A 16 9.26 -11.34 0.00
C ARG A 16 8.23 -12.33 -0.55
N LYS A 17 8.36 -13.63 -0.25
CA LYS A 17 7.39 -14.66 -0.64
C LYS A 17 6.03 -14.44 0.03
N GLN A 18 6.01 -13.93 1.25
CA GLN A 18 4.79 -13.70 2.02
C GLN A 18 3.98 -12.51 1.50
N TRP A 19 4.59 -11.56 0.76
CA TRP A 19 3.86 -10.48 0.11
C TRP A 19 2.80 -10.98 -0.87
N TRP A 20 3.05 -12.13 -1.50
CA TRP A 20 2.22 -12.68 -2.58
C TRP A 20 1.53 -14.00 -2.21
N ALA A 21 1.93 -14.62 -1.10
CA ALA A 21 1.38 -15.90 -0.67
C ALA A 21 0.03 -15.75 0.05
N LYS A 22 -0.83 -16.75 -0.13
CA LYS A 22 -1.98 -16.96 0.76
C LYS A 22 -1.51 -17.73 1.99
N ASP A 23 -1.49 -17.05 3.13
CA ASP A 23 -1.06 -17.60 4.40
C ASP A 23 -1.94 -17.04 5.53
N SER A 24 -2.84 -17.88 6.05
CA SER A 24 -3.78 -17.50 7.10
C SER A 24 -3.11 -17.13 8.42
N ALA A 25 -1.93 -17.69 8.71
CA ALA A 25 -1.19 -17.33 9.92
C ALA A 25 -0.59 -15.93 9.77
N PHE A 26 -0.05 -15.61 8.59
CA PHE A 26 0.44 -14.28 8.28
C PHE A 26 -0.69 -13.24 8.26
N ASP A 27 -1.86 -13.59 7.70
CA ASP A 27 -3.04 -12.73 7.72
C ASP A 27 -3.50 -12.41 9.15
N ALA A 28 -3.52 -13.40 10.03
CA ALA A 28 -3.86 -13.21 11.44
C ALA A 28 -2.87 -12.27 12.15
N VAL A 29 -1.58 -12.37 11.82
CA VAL A 29 -0.56 -11.43 12.33
C VAL A 29 -0.83 -10.01 11.84
N ILE A 30 -1.16 -9.83 10.56
CA ILE A 30 -1.46 -8.51 10.01
C ILE A 30 -2.73 -7.93 10.63
N ALA A 31 -3.81 -8.72 10.71
CA ALA A 31 -5.06 -8.31 11.31
C ALA A 31 -4.91 -7.91 12.77
N GLY A 32 -4.19 -8.71 13.57
CA GLY A 32 -3.94 -8.43 14.97
C GLY A 32 -3.07 -7.19 15.20
N ARG A 33 -1.99 -7.00 14.40
CA ARG A 33 -1.05 -5.88 14.58
C ARG A 33 -1.54 -4.57 13.99
N PHE A 34 -2.21 -4.62 12.84
CA PHE A 34 -2.47 -3.44 12.00
C PHE A 34 -3.95 -3.16 11.75
N GLY A 35 -4.89 -4.01 12.19
CA GLY A 35 -6.33 -3.79 11.97
C GLY A 35 -6.83 -2.44 12.48
N ALA A 36 -6.38 -2.02 13.67
CA ALA A 36 -6.74 -0.72 14.23
C ALA A 36 -6.19 0.46 13.41
N VAL A 37 -4.98 0.34 12.85
CA VAL A 37 -4.39 1.42 12.04
C VAL A 37 -5.03 1.45 10.64
N HIS A 38 -5.42 0.30 10.10
CA HIS A 38 -6.22 0.20 8.88
C HIS A 38 -7.55 0.92 9.02
N ALA A 39 -8.28 0.68 10.11
CA ALA A 39 -9.55 1.37 10.38
C ALA A 39 -9.38 2.91 10.37
N ARG A 40 -8.32 3.41 11.00
CA ARG A 40 -7.99 4.85 11.00
C ARG A 40 -7.58 5.38 9.63
N ALA A 41 -6.80 4.60 8.87
CA ALA A 41 -6.41 4.94 7.50
C ALA A 41 -7.65 5.07 6.59
N SER A 42 -8.61 4.13 6.71
CA SER A 42 -9.85 4.14 5.93
C SER A 42 -10.74 5.36 6.20
N GLN A 43 -10.52 6.04 7.33
CA GLN A 43 -11.20 7.28 7.74
C GLN A 43 -10.35 8.54 7.47
N CYS A 44 -9.25 8.42 6.72
CA CYS A 44 -8.30 9.51 6.41
C CYS A 44 -7.64 10.17 7.64
N GLU A 45 -7.66 9.54 8.81
CA GLU A 45 -7.09 10.12 10.04
C GLU A 45 -5.55 10.18 10.02
N LEU A 46 -4.91 9.46 9.09
CA LEU A 46 -3.46 9.38 8.97
C LEU A 46 -2.86 10.47 8.06
N TYR A 47 -3.65 11.48 7.66
CA TYR A 47 -3.24 12.53 6.72
C TYR A 47 -1.91 13.21 7.06
N ALA A 48 -1.54 13.31 8.35
CA ALA A 48 -0.28 13.88 8.79
C ALA A 48 0.96 13.10 8.30
N TRP A 49 0.82 11.80 7.98
CA TRP A 49 1.90 10.97 7.44
C TRP A 49 2.28 11.38 6.01
N ARG A 50 1.36 12.01 5.28
CA ARG A 50 1.56 12.43 3.88
C ARG A 50 2.63 13.52 3.71
N LYS A 51 3.18 14.05 4.81
CA LYS A 51 4.31 15.00 4.84
C LYS A 51 5.64 14.39 4.40
N SER A 52 5.77 13.07 4.31
CA SER A 52 7.00 12.41 3.84
C SER A 52 6.71 11.28 2.84
N PRO A 53 7.66 10.94 1.94
CA PRO A 53 7.52 9.80 1.03
C PRO A 53 7.22 8.49 1.76
N GLN A 54 7.94 8.22 2.84
CA GLN A 54 7.76 7.02 3.65
C GLN A 54 6.39 6.96 4.32
N GLY A 55 5.90 8.10 4.81
CA GLY A 55 4.58 8.16 5.44
C GLY A 55 3.45 7.94 4.43
N ARG A 56 3.58 8.48 3.21
CA ARG A 56 2.66 8.21 2.08
C ARG A 56 2.63 6.73 1.72
N LEU A 57 3.81 6.14 1.55
CA LEU A 57 3.95 4.73 1.21
C LEU A 57 3.32 3.82 2.27
N ALA A 58 3.54 4.09 3.55
CA ALA A 58 2.98 3.28 4.62
C ALA A 58 1.44 3.32 4.65
N GLU A 59 0.86 4.51 4.43
CA GLU A 59 -0.60 4.67 4.33
C GLU A 59 -1.15 3.89 3.14
N ILE A 60 -0.48 3.94 1.99
CA ILE A 60 -0.84 3.18 0.79
C ILE A 60 -0.75 1.67 1.04
N ILE A 61 0.35 1.16 1.62
CA ILE A 61 0.52 -0.27 1.94
C ILE A 61 -0.60 -0.77 2.85
N ILE A 62 -1.00 0.01 3.85
CA ILE A 62 -2.11 -0.39 4.72
C ILE A 62 -3.42 -0.50 3.95
N LEU A 63 -3.74 0.53 3.16
CA LEU A 63 -5.02 0.61 2.44
C LEU A 63 -5.11 -0.39 1.29
N ASP A 64 -3.98 -0.77 0.69
CA ASP A 64 -3.93 -1.60 -0.51
C ASP A 64 -3.52 -3.05 -0.21
N GLN A 65 -2.39 -3.26 0.46
CA GLN A 65 -1.85 -4.60 0.74
C GLN A 65 -2.50 -5.19 2.00
N PHE A 66 -2.48 -4.46 3.12
CA PHE A 66 -2.97 -5.03 4.38
C PHE A 66 -4.48 -5.27 4.35
N SER A 67 -5.26 -4.44 3.65
CA SER A 67 -6.69 -4.67 3.44
C SER A 67 -6.96 -6.08 2.87
N ARG A 68 -6.14 -6.54 1.92
CA ARG A 68 -6.23 -7.87 1.28
C ARG A 68 -5.87 -9.02 2.22
N ASN A 69 -4.95 -8.80 3.17
CA ASN A 69 -4.65 -9.77 4.23
C ASN A 69 -5.73 -9.77 5.33
N ILE A 70 -6.17 -8.60 5.79
CA ILE A 70 -7.12 -8.43 6.89
C ILE A 70 -8.50 -8.98 6.53
N TYR A 71 -8.95 -8.73 5.30
CA TYR A 71 -10.29 -9.09 4.81
C TYR A 71 -10.21 -10.14 3.71
N ARG A 72 -9.30 -11.09 3.82
CA ARG A 72 -9.12 -12.13 2.78
C ARG A 72 -10.45 -12.82 2.47
N ASP A 73 -10.68 -13.05 1.17
CA ASP A 73 -11.90 -13.65 0.62
C ASP A 73 -13.19 -12.86 0.97
N ASN A 74 -13.08 -11.58 1.34
CA ASN A 74 -14.19 -10.68 1.66
C ASN A 74 -14.13 -9.41 0.80
N PRO A 75 -15.25 -8.89 0.27
CA PRO A 75 -15.28 -7.65 -0.52
C PRO A 75 -14.66 -6.43 0.17
N LEU A 76 -14.62 -6.41 1.50
CA LEU A 76 -13.95 -5.36 2.27
C LEU A 76 -12.44 -5.25 1.97
N ALA A 77 -11.81 -6.29 1.42
CA ALA A 77 -10.43 -6.23 0.95
C ALA A 77 -10.18 -5.16 -0.11
N PHE A 78 -11.21 -4.77 -0.85
CA PHE A 78 -11.14 -3.79 -1.95
C PHE A 78 -11.79 -2.45 -1.60
N ALA A 79 -12.39 -2.32 -0.41
CA ALA A 79 -13.17 -1.15 -0.03
C ALA A 79 -12.35 0.15 0.02
N THR A 80 -11.03 0.03 0.19
CA THR A 80 -10.09 1.16 0.28
C THR A 80 -9.28 1.39 -1.00
N ASP A 81 -9.52 0.63 -2.07
CA ASP A 81 -8.72 0.68 -3.30
C ASP A 81 -8.75 2.07 -3.97
N SER A 82 -9.94 2.70 -4.05
CA SER A 82 -10.04 4.05 -4.63
C SER A 82 -9.27 5.10 -3.82
N LEU A 83 -9.26 4.96 -2.49
CA LEU A 83 -8.49 5.86 -1.62
C LEU A 83 -6.99 5.60 -1.80
N ALA A 84 -6.56 4.34 -1.80
CA ALA A 84 -5.16 3.98 -2.04
C ALA A 84 -4.66 4.51 -3.39
N LEU A 85 -5.47 4.38 -4.45
CA LEU A 85 -5.15 4.90 -5.78
C LEU A 85 -5.03 6.42 -5.79
N ALA A 86 -5.97 7.14 -5.19
CA ALA A 86 -5.91 8.60 -5.12
C ALA A 86 -4.65 9.09 -4.39
N LEU A 87 -4.27 8.42 -3.29
CA LEU A 87 -3.05 8.74 -2.55
C LEU A 87 -1.78 8.40 -3.32
N ALA A 88 -1.77 7.29 -4.07
CA ALA A 88 -0.67 6.92 -4.95
C ALA A 88 -0.48 7.94 -6.08
N GLN A 89 -1.57 8.39 -6.70
CA GLN A 89 -1.54 9.46 -7.70
C GLN A 89 -0.97 10.76 -7.14
N GLU A 90 -1.39 11.17 -5.94
CA GLU A 90 -0.87 12.38 -5.31
C GLU A 90 0.61 12.23 -4.91
N ALA A 91 1.03 11.05 -4.43
CA ALA A 91 2.43 10.76 -4.13
C ALA A 91 3.33 10.85 -5.38
N VAL A 92 2.89 10.30 -6.51
CA VAL A 92 3.60 10.41 -7.80
C VAL A 92 3.64 11.85 -8.28
N SER A 93 2.50 12.57 -8.22
CA SER A 93 2.44 13.98 -8.61
C SER A 93 3.37 14.86 -7.76
N ALA A 94 3.60 14.51 -6.49
CA ALA A 94 4.51 15.19 -5.59
C ALA A 94 5.99 14.77 -5.75
N GLY A 95 6.29 13.81 -6.64
CA GLY A 95 7.64 13.27 -6.84
C GLY A 95 8.17 12.49 -5.62
N ALA A 96 7.27 11.93 -4.81
CA ALA A 96 7.64 11.20 -3.59
C ALA A 96 8.29 9.85 -3.90
N ASP A 97 7.84 9.20 -4.98
CA ASP A 97 8.41 8.00 -5.61
C ASP A 97 9.93 8.10 -5.79
N LYS A 98 10.44 9.26 -6.24
CA LYS A 98 11.87 9.49 -6.50
C LYS A 98 12.78 9.40 -5.27
N LYS A 99 12.20 9.37 -4.07
CA LYS A 99 12.92 9.28 -2.79
C LYS A 99 12.78 7.90 -2.13
N LEU A 100 12.16 6.96 -2.81
CA LEU A 100 11.95 5.59 -2.36
C LEU A 100 12.94 4.64 -3.02
N THR A 101 13.21 3.51 -2.38
CA THR A 101 13.93 2.40 -3.02
C THR A 101 13.07 1.75 -4.10
N SER A 102 13.66 0.99 -5.02
CA SER A 102 12.92 0.31 -6.09
C SER A 102 11.82 -0.62 -5.56
N ALA A 103 12.07 -1.31 -4.43
CA ALA A 103 11.06 -2.15 -3.80
C ALA A 103 9.90 -1.33 -3.22
N GLU A 104 10.21 -0.25 -2.52
CA GLU A 104 9.21 0.67 -1.96
C GLU A 104 8.37 1.35 -3.05
N MET A 105 9.01 1.80 -4.12
CA MET A 105 8.36 2.41 -5.26
C MET A 105 7.40 1.44 -5.95
N ALA A 106 7.78 0.16 -6.09
CA ALA A 106 6.87 -0.85 -6.64
C ALA A 106 5.57 -0.94 -5.82
N PHE A 107 5.63 -0.87 -4.49
CA PHE A 107 4.43 -0.84 -3.64
C PHE A 107 3.67 0.49 -3.69
N LEU A 108 4.35 1.61 -3.93
CA LEU A 108 3.69 2.89 -4.18
C LEU A 108 2.81 2.82 -5.44
N TYR A 109 3.24 2.06 -6.46
CA TYR A 109 2.54 1.93 -7.74
C TYR A 109 1.48 0.82 -7.77
N MET A 110 1.46 -0.11 -6.80
CA MET A 110 0.51 -1.22 -6.77
C MET A 110 -0.96 -0.81 -6.91
N PRO A 111 -1.45 0.29 -6.29
CA PRO A 111 -2.84 0.72 -6.47
C PRO A 111 -3.21 1.01 -7.93
N PHE A 112 -2.26 1.46 -8.76
CA PHE A 112 -2.50 1.64 -10.19
C PHE A 112 -2.71 0.31 -10.92
N MET A 113 -2.00 -0.74 -10.50
CA MET A 113 -2.13 -2.10 -11.05
C MET A 113 -3.43 -2.78 -10.62
N HIS A 114 -3.89 -2.51 -9.39
CA HIS A 114 -5.13 -3.06 -8.86
C HIS A 114 -6.40 -2.38 -9.42
N SER A 115 -6.27 -1.20 -10.01
CA SER A 115 -7.39 -0.51 -10.62
C SER A 115 -7.91 -1.24 -11.87
N GLU A 116 -9.21 -1.53 -11.91
CA GLU A 116 -9.90 -2.11 -13.07
C GLU A 116 -10.07 -1.13 -14.25
N SER A 117 -9.75 0.16 -14.08
CA SER A 117 -9.80 1.15 -15.15
C SER A 117 -8.65 0.98 -16.16
N PRO A 118 -8.94 0.80 -17.47
CA PRO A 118 -7.91 0.70 -18.50
C PRO A 118 -7.01 1.94 -18.59
N VAL A 119 -7.55 3.13 -18.32
CA VAL A 119 -6.81 4.41 -18.34
C VAL A 119 -5.77 4.44 -17.23
N ILE A 120 -6.16 3.95 -16.04
CA ILE A 120 -5.24 3.86 -14.90
C ILE A 120 -4.19 2.78 -15.15
N HIS A 121 -4.59 1.64 -15.74
CA HIS A 121 -3.67 0.56 -16.07
C HIS A 121 -2.58 1.00 -17.07
N GLN A 122 -2.91 1.81 -18.09
CA GLN A 122 -1.91 2.42 -18.98
C GLN A 122 -0.91 3.31 -18.24
N THR A 123 -1.35 3.97 -17.16
CA THR A 123 -0.47 4.76 -16.31
C THR A 123 0.44 3.85 -15.48
N ALA A 124 -0.08 2.75 -14.94
CA ALA A 124 0.70 1.75 -14.25
C ALA A 124 1.84 1.20 -15.13
N VAL A 125 1.54 0.79 -16.37
CA VAL A 125 2.53 0.28 -17.33
C VAL A 125 3.66 1.31 -17.58
N ARG A 126 3.32 2.59 -17.71
CA ARG A 126 4.32 3.66 -17.87
C ARG A 126 5.18 3.84 -16.62
N LEU A 127 4.59 3.81 -15.44
CA LEU A 127 5.30 3.97 -14.17
C LEU A 127 6.30 2.83 -13.94
N TYR A 128 5.91 1.57 -14.19
CA TYR A 128 6.83 0.43 -14.08
C TYR A 128 7.84 0.32 -15.23
N GLY A 129 7.51 0.85 -16.41
CA GLY A 129 8.41 0.83 -17.58
C GLY A 129 9.45 1.95 -17.59
N ALA A 130 9.29 3.00 -16.78
CA ALA A 130 10.23 4.13 -16.70
C ALA A 130 11.53 3.81 -15.94
N ASP A 131 11.58 2.68 -15.23
CA ASP A 131 12.76 2.19 -14.49
C ASP A 131 13.56 1.11 -15.26
N GLY A 132 13.35 1.02 -16.58
CA GLY A 132 14.08 0.13 -17.50
C GLY A 132 15.27 0.77 -18.19
#